data_AF-B6HQ09-F1
#
_entry.id   AF-B6HQ09-F1
#
_cell.length_a   1.000
_cell.length_b   1.000
_cell.length_c   1.000
_cell.angle_alpha   90.00
_cell.angle_beta   90.00
_cell.angle_gamma   90.00
#
_symmetry.space_group_name_H-M   'P 1'
#
loop_
_entity.id
_entity.type
_entity.pdbx_description
1 polymer ?
#
loop_
_entity_poly.entity_id
_entity_poly.type
_entity_poly.pdbx_seq_one_letter_code
_entity_poly.pdbx_strand_id
1 'polypeptide(L)'
;MSNIIPDMQDPATEPYCIWYPEPASEETYRELARRYPSMRYQVGRACAAAWYTDLYQELDLLPDVSIAEEARNAAEDADIYKIIMSAPQRWAVMDDFTRSVNLENPQAPAFLNGNVKPRRALGQRVLPPKNFIL
;
A
#
# COMPACT_ATOMS: atom_id res chain seq x y z
N MET A 1 -13.17 -4.60 0.92
CA MET A 1 -13.49 -3.56 -0.08
C MET A 1 -14.65 -4.08 -0.93
N SER A 2 -15.56 -3.26 -1.46
CA SER A 2 -16.81 -3.72 -2.12
C SER A 2 -16.67 -4.19 -3.57
N ASN A 3 -15.46 -4.22 -4.15
CA ASN A 3 -15.21 -4.44 -5.59
C ASN A 3 -15.93 -3.44 -6.52
N ILE A 4 -16.31 -2.27 -6.00
CA ILE A 4 -16.94 -1.20 -6.76
C ILE A 4 -15.97 -0.03 -6.81
N ILE A 5 -15.66 0.45 -8.01
CA ILE A 5 -14.85 1.63 -8.24
C ILE A 5 -15.80 2.84 -8.38
N PRO A 6 -15.80 3.78 -7.43
CA PRO A 6 -16.60 4.99 -7.56
C PRO A 6 -16.07 5.91 -8.68
N ASP A 7 -16.92 6.83 -9.13
CA ASP A 7 -16.49 7.95 -9.96
C ASP A 7 -15.82 9.01 -9.08
N MET A 8 -14.51 9.20 -9.23
CA MET A 8 -13.68 10.13 -8.46
C MET A 8 -13.28 11.29 -9.38
N GLN A 9 -14.15 12.29 -9.46
CA GLN A 9 -13.95 13.45 -10.34
C GLN A 9 -12.89 14.43 -9.80
N ASP A 10 -12.65 14.41 -8.49
CA ASP A 10 -11.68 15.26 -7.80
C ASP A 10 -10.55 14.38 -7.21
N PRO A 11 -9.27 14.58 -7.58
CA PRO A 11 -8.15 13.86 -6.99
C PRO A 11 -8.08 13.93 -5.46
N ALA A 12 -8.62 15.00 -4.83
CA ALA A 12 -8.71 15.10 -3.37
C ALA A 12 -9.62 14.04 -2.73
N THR A 13 -10.48 13.38 -3.53
CA THR A 13 -11.36 12.30 -3.09
C THR A 13 -10.72 10.91 -3.21
N GLU A 14 -9.54 10.81 -3.82
CA GLU A 14 -8.83 9.53 -3.97
C GLU A 14 -8.36 9.03 -2.58
N PRO A 15 -8.85 7.87 -2.12
CA PRO A 15 -8.47 7.34 -0.82
C PRO A 15 -7.00 6.87 -0.80
N TYR A 16 -6.29 7.24 0.27
CA TYR A 16 -4.92 6.77 0.49
C TYR A 16 -4.83 5.27 0.80
N CYS A 17 -5.76 4.76 1.62
CA CYS A 17 -5.80 3.35 2.04
C CYS A 17 -7.01 2.66 1.42
N ILE A 18 -6.77 1.74 0.48
CA ILE A 18 -7.83 1.05 -0.29
C ILE A 18 -7.94 -0.44 0.02
N TRP A 19 -6.97 -1.00 0.75
CA TRP A 19 -6.82 -2.45 0.98
C TRP A 19 -7.30 -2.93 2.36
N TYR A 20 -7.90 -2.06 3.16
CA TYR A 20 -8.42 -2.36 4.50
C TYR A 20 -9.96 -2.20 4.54
N PRO A 21 -10.72 -3.01 5.32
CA PRO A 21 -10.27 -4.14 6.16
C PRO A 21 -9.83 -5.36 5.35
N GLU A 22 -10.41 -5.53 4.17
CA GLU A 22 -10.14 -6.60 3.23
C GLU A 22 -9.83 -5.99 1.86
N PRO A 23 -8.84 -6.53 1.13
CA PRO A 23 -8.54 -6.09 -0.23
C PRO A 23 -9.71 -6.39 -1.19
N ALA A 24 -9.85 -5.59 -2.25
CA ALA A 24 -10.65 -5.96 -3.42
C ALA A 24 -9.97 -7.06 -4.24
N SER A 25 -10.69 -7.60 -5.23
CA SER A 25 -10.12 -8.51 -6.22
C SER A 25 -9.02 -7.84 -7.03
N GLU A 26 -8.08 -8.65 -7.50
CA GLU A 26 -7.00 -8.21 -8.39
C GLU A 26 -7.53 -7.47 -9.62
N GLU A 27 -8.60 -7.98 -10.24
CA GLU A 27 -9.20 -7.34 -11.42
C GLU A 27 -9.81 -5.96 -11.11
N THR A 28 -10.36 -5.78 -9.90
CA THR A 28 -10.83 -4.45 -9.47
C THR A 28 -9.66 -3.47 -9.37
N TYR A 29 -8.53 -3.93 -8.84
CA TYR A 29 -7.34 -3.10 -8.74
C TYR A 29 -6.69 -2.80 -10.09
N ARG A 30 -6.70 -3.77 -11.01
CA ARG A 30 -6.27 -3.56 -12.40
C ARG A 30 -7.12 -2.49 -13.08
N GLU A 31 -8.44 -2.58 -12.96
CA GLU A 31 -9.35 -1.58 -13.51
C GLU A 31 -9.21 -0.22 -12.81
N LEU A 32 -8.96 -0.20 -11.50
CA LEU A 32 -8.73 1.04 -10.76
C LEU A 32 -7.48 1.76 -11.25
N ALA A 33 -6.35 1.06 -11.39
CA ALA A 33 -5.11 1.63 -11.92
C ALA A 33 -5.27 2.10 -13.38
N ARG A 34 -6.10 1.42 -14.18
CA ARG A 34 -6.42 1.81 -15.56
C ARG A 34 -7.25 3.09 -15.62
N ARG A 35 -8.25 3.24 -14.75
CA ARG A 35 -9.14 4.43 -14.71
C ARG A 35 -8.48 5.64 -14.05
N TYR A 36 -7.71 5.42 -13.00
CA TYR A 36 -7.06 6.45 -12.20
C TYR A 36 -5.56 6.15 -12.06
N PRO A 37 -4.74 6.49 -13.08
CA PRO A 37 -3.29 6.22 -13.04
C PRO A 37 -2.55 6.90 -11.87
N SER A 38 -3.11 7.99 -11.33
CA SER A 38 -2.66 8.66 -10.10
C SER A 38 -2.62 7.73 -8.89
N MET A 39 -3.53 6.74 -8.84
CA MET A 39 -3.70 5.83 -7.71
C MET A 39 -2.83 4.56 -7.79
N ARG A 40 -1.93 4.45 -8.77
CA ARG A 40 -1.16 3.22 -9.01
C ARG A 40 -0.31 2.76 -7.82
N TYR A 41 0.12 3.67 -6.93
CA TYR A 41 0.87 3.31 -5.72
C TYR A 41 -0.02 2.76 -4.61
N GLN A 42 -1.22 3.32 -4.45
CA GLN A 42 -2.26 2.78 -3.57
C GLN A 42 -2.64 1.37 -4.02
N VAL A 43 -2.76 1.16 -5.33
CA VAL A 43 -2.96 -0.16 -5.93
C VAL A 43 -1.76 -1.08 -5.68
N GLY A 44 -0.53 -0.60 -5.87
CA GLY A 44 0.68 -1.39 -5.59
C GLY A 44 0.77 -1.87 -4.15
N ARG A 45 0.43 -1.01 -3.19
CA ARG A 45 0.38 -1.39 -1.77
C ARG A 45 -0.77 -2.36 -1.47
N ALA A 46 -1.89 -2.22 -2.15
CA ALA A 46 -2.96 -3.21 -2.07
C ALA A 46 -2.53 -4.58 -2.59
N CYS A 47 -1.75 -4.62 -3.68
CA CYS A 47 -1.16 -5.85 -4.21
C CYS A 47 -0.23 -6.50 -3.19
N ALA A 48 0.62 -5.70 -2.52
CA ALA A 48 1.47 -6.18 -1.43
C ALA A 48 0.67 -6.79 -0.26
N ALA A 49 -0.44 -6.17 0.12
CA ALA A 49 -1.30 -6.67 1.19
C ALA A 49 -2.10 -7.94 0.83
N ALA A 50 -2.28 -8.21 -0.48
CA ALA A 50 -3.13 -9.27 -1.03
C ALA A 50 -2.36 -10.33 -1.86
N TRP A 51 -1.01 -10.22 -1.94
CA TRP A 51 -0.13 -11.11 -2.71
C TRP A 51 -0.39 -11.14 -4.22
N TYR A 52 -0.87 -10.03 -4.80
CA TYR A 52 -1.09 -9.92 -6.26
C TYR A 52 0.20 -9.52 -6.99
N THR A 53 1.16 -10.45 -7.03
CA THR A 53 2.49 -10.22 -7.62
C THR A 53 2.46 -9.91 -9.11
N ASP A 54 1.56 -10.53 -9.87
CA ASP A 54 1.43 -10.31 -11.32
C ASP A 54 0.98 -8.88 -11.60
N LEU A 55 -0.14 -8.44 -11.01
CA LEU A 55 -0.59 -7.05 -11.10
C LEU A 55 0.47 -6.06 -10.59
N TYR A 56 1.17 -6.36 -9.49
CA TYR A 56 2.24 -5.46 -9.00
C TYR A 56 3.32 -5.20 -10.07
N GLN A 57 3.73 -6.23 -10.81
CA GLN A 57 4.71 -6.11 -11.89
C GLN A 57 4.14 -5.32 -13.09
N GLU A 58 2.84 -5.48 -13.40
CA GLU A 58 2.18 -4.71 -14.47
C GLU A 58 2.18 -3.19 -14.22
N LEU A 59 2.20 -2.74 -12.96
CA LEU A 59 2.10 -1.32 -12.58
C LEU A 59 3.37 -0.50 -12.84
N ASP A 60 4.52 -1.17 -13.06
CA ASP A 60 5.83 -0.56 -13.30
C ASP A 60 6.15 0.57 -12.30
N LEU A 61 6.08 0.21 -11.01
CA LEU A 61 6.32 1.14 -9.92
C LEU A 61 7.80 1.24 -9.58
N LEU A 62 8.19 2.44 -9.17
CA LEU A 62 9.41 2.66 -8.42
C LEU A 62 9.46 1.70 -7.19
N PRO A 63 10.58 1.00 -6.89
CA PRO A 63 10.72 0.13 -5.71
C PRO A 63 10.54 0.88 -4.38
N ASP A 64 9.29 1.04 -3.97
CA ASP A 64 8.87 1.82 -2.81
C ASP A 64 8.98 1.03 -1.51
N VAL A 65 9.61 1.63 -0.49
CA VAL A 65 9.85 0.99 0.80
C VAL A 65 8.56 0.72 1.58
N SER A 66 7.52 1.55 1.41
CA SER A 66 6.24 1.36 2.09
C SER A 66 5.47 0.16 1.54
N ILE A 67 5.56 -0.09 0.24
CA ILE A 67 5.03 -1.30 -0.39
C ILE A 67 5.81 -2.54 0.06
N ALA A 68 7.15 -2.46 0.16
CA ALA A 68 7.96 -3.56 0.66
C ALA A 68 7.61 -3.92 2.11
N GLU A 69 7.45 -2.93 3.00
CA GLU A 69 7.07 -3.18 4.38
C GLU A 69 5.67 -3.80 4.48
N GLU A 70 4.71 -3.37 3.66
CA GLU A 70 3.39 -4.00 3.58
C GLU A 70 3.50 -5.48 3.17
N ALA A 71 4.26 -5.79 2.11
CA ALA A 71 4.45 -7.15 1.62
C ALA A 71 5.09 -8.06 2.67
N ARG A 72 6.14 -7.57 3.35
CA ARG A 72 6.82 -8.30 4.44
C ARG A 72 5.89 -8.61 5.60
N ASN A 73 4.96 -7.70 5.90
CA ASN A 73 3.95 -7.93 6.94
C ASN A 73 2.84 -8.86 6.48
N ALA A 74 2.54 -8.92 5.19
CA ALA A 74 1.53 -9.80 4.64
C ALA A 74 1.97 -11.27 4.74
N ALA A 75 3.16 -11.64 4.23
CA ALA A 75 3.72 -12.99 4.35
C ALA A 75 5.24 -13.02 4.53
N GLU A 76 5.74 -14.10 5.13
CA GLU A 76 7.16 -14.33 5.39
C GLU A 76 8.00 -14.41 4.10
N ASP A 77 7.45 -15.02 3.04
CA ASP A 77 8.14 -15.25 1.77
C ASP A 77 7.53 -14.44 0.60
N ALA A 78 7.06 -13.22 0.86
CA ALA A 78 6.35 -12.41 -0.12
C ALA A 78 7.21 -12.00 -1.33
N ASP A 79 6.78 -12.35 -2.55
CA ASP A 79 7.56 -12.09 -3.77
C ASP A 79 7.71 -10.59 -4.07
N ILE A 80 6.67 -9.78 -3.85
CA ILE A 80 6.75 -8.31 -3.98
C ILE A 80 7.85 -7.72 -3.10
N TYR A 81 8.01 -8.23 -1.87
CA TYR A 81 9.10 -7.81 -0.99
C TYR A 81 10.47 -8.15 -1.60
N LYS A 82 10.64 -9.38 -2.10
CA LYS A 82 11.89 -9.81 -2.75
C LYS A 82 12.22 -8.96 -3.97
N ILE A 83 11.22 -8.69 -4.82
CA ILE A 83 11.34 -7.84 -6.01
C ILE A 83 11.89 -6.46 -5.61
N ILE A 84 11.23 -5.77 -4.67
CA ILE A 84 11.64 -4.43 -4.23
C ILE A 84 13.03 -4.45 -3.56
N MET A 85 13.30 -5.44 -2.72
CA MET A 85 14.56 -5.51 -1.97
C MET A 85 15.76 -5.91 -2.84
N SER A 86 15.53 -6.58 -3.97
CA SER A 86 16.57 -6.89 -4.96
C SER A 86 16.94 -5.70 -5.85
N ALA A 87 16.13 -4.64 -5.86
CA ALA A 87 16.40 -3.46 -6.65
C ALA A 87 17.69 -2.74 -6.20
N PRO A 88 18.49 -2.19 -7.15
CA PRO A 88 19.73 -1.49 -6.82
C PRO A 88 19.50 -0.20 -6.01
N GLN A 89 18.31 0.40 -6.15
CA GLN A 89 17.88 1.57 -5.42
C GLN A 89 16.40 1.42 -5.01
N ARG A 90 16.07 2.00 -3.86
CA ARG A 90 14.72 2.05 -3.30
C ARG A 90 14.33 3.49 -3.00
N TRP A 91 13.02 3.72 -2.98
CA TRP A 91 12.43 5.05 -2.89
C TRP A 91 11.39 5.16 -1.77
N ALA A 92 11.19 6.37 -1.26
CA ALA A 92 10.06 6.72 -0.41
C ALA A 92 9.11 7.59 -1.23
N VAL A 93 8.20 6.93 -1.95
CA VAL A 93 7.16 7.53 -2.77
C VAL A 93 5.89 7.74 -1.95
N MET A 94 5.52 6.75 -1.13
CA MET A 94 4.37 6.83 -0.23
C MET A 94 4.77 7.28 1.19
N ASP A 95 4.00 8.19 1.78
CA ASP A 95 4.16 8.66 3.16
C ASP A 95 2.87 8.49 3.97
N ASP A 96 2.91 7.59 4.97
CA ASP A 96 1.79 7.27 5.86
C ASP A 96 1.42 8.40 6.84
N PHE A 97 2.38 9.27 7.18
CA PHE A 97 2.12 10.37 8.10
C PHE A 97 1.32 11.48 7.41
N THR A 98 1.72 11.83 6.18
CA THR A 98 1.03 12.86 5.39
C THR A 98 -0.11 12.30 4.54
N ARG A 99 -0.18 10.97 4.37
CA ARG A 99 -1.11 10.25 3.49
C ARG A 99 -0.99 10.73 2.04
N SER A 100 0.24 10.78 1.55
CA SER A 100 0.57 11.33 0.23
C SER A 100 1.40 10.38 -0.63
N VAL A 101 1.39 10.64 -1.93
CA VAL A 101 2.20 9.95 -2.96
C VAL A 101 2.98 11.03 -3.71
N ASN A 102 4.31 11.01 -3.65
CA ASN A 102 5.17 12.00 -4.30
C ASN A 102 5.88 11.39 -5.52
N LEU A 103 5.36 11.68 -6.72
CA LEU A 103 5.91 11.18 -7.98
C LEU A 103 6.93 12.13 -8.64
N GLU A 104 6.94 13.41 -8.26
CA GLU A 104 7.77 14.41 -8.93
C GLU A 104 9.23 14.33 -8.49
N ASN A 105 9.46 14.22 -7.18
CA ASN A 105 10.80 14.13 -6.61
C ASN A 105 10.79 13.22 -5.37
N PRO A 106 10.60 11.89 -5.55
CA PRO A 106 10.60 10.94 -4.45
C PRO A 106 11.99 10.86 -3.81
N GLN A 107 12.03 10.67 -2.48
CA GLN A 107 13.30 10.58 -1.75
C GLN A 107 14.07 9.29 -2.10
N ALA A 108 15.37 9.43 -2.36
CA ALA A 108 16.32 8.34 -2.59
C ALA A 108 17.71 8.67 -1.99
N PRO A 109 18.48 7.68 -1.50
CA PRO A 109 18.08 6.30 -1.25
C PRO A 109 17.13 6.19 -0.05
N ALA A 110 16.16 5.29 -0.14
CA ALA A 110 15.27 4.96 0.96
C ALA A 110 15.57 3.56 1.53
N PHE A 111 15.29 3.39 2.82
CA PHE A 111 15.49 2.16 3.57
C PHE A 111 14.22 1.81 4.34
N LEU A 112 14.04 0.53 4.66
CA LEU A 112 12.99 0.09 5.57
C LEU A 112 13.23 0.78 6.92
N ASN A 113 12.23 1.49 7.44
CA ASN A 113 12.35 2.34 8.62
C ASN A 113 11.28 2.02 9.69
N GLY A 114 10.34 1.11 9.40
CA GLY A 114 9.28 0.68 10.31
C GLY A 114 8.21 1.74 10.60
N ASN A 115 8.20 2.85 9.86
CA ASN A 115 7.24 3.94 10.07
C ASN A 115 5.88 3.65 9.41
N VAL A 116 5.82 2.67 8.52
CA VAL A 116 4.61 2.27 7.80
C VAL A 116 3.62 1.64 8.76
N LYS A 117 2.32 1.89 8.54
CA LYS A 117 1.23 1.20 9.23
C LYS A 117 0.70 0.07 8.33
N PRO A 118 1.22 -1.16 8.44
CA PRO A 118 0.76 -2.28 7.61
C PRO A 118 -0.68 -2.66 7.95
N ARG A 119 -1.38 -3.29 7.00
CA ARG A 119 -2.78 -3.73 7.15
C ARG A 119 -3.02 -4.51 8.45
N ARG A 120 -2.09 -5.38 8.84
CA ARG A 120 -2.18 -6.16 10.09
C ARG A 120 -2.19 -5.27 11.34
N ALA A 121 -1.42 -4.17 11.35
CA ALA A 121 -1.37 -3.24 12.47
C ALA A 121 -2.67 -2.42 12.60
N LEU A 122 -3.37 -2.15 11.48
CA LEU A 122 -4.66 -1.44 11.50
C LEU A 122 -5.78 -2.25 12.19
N GLY A 123 -5.68 -3.57 12.22
CA GLY A 123 -6.65 -4.46 12.89
C GLY A 123 -6.44 -4.65 14.40
N GLN A 124 -5.28 -4.27 14.94
CA GLN A 124 -4.98 -4.46 16.37
C GLN A 124 -5.66 -3.37 17.20
N ARG A 125 -6.89 -3.64 17.66
CA ARG A 125 -7.51 -2.86 18.74
C ARG A 125 -6.70 -3.07 20.02
N VAL A 126 -6.03 -2.02 20.51
CA VAL A 126 -5.58 -1.97 21.91
C VAL A 126 -6.84 -1.82 22.76
N LEU A 127 -7.31 -2.92 23.34
CA LEU A 127 -8.37 -2.84 24.35
C LEU A 127 -7.80 -2.11 25.57
N PRO A 128 -8.52 -1.13 26.16
CA PRO A 128 -8.07 -0.52 27.39
C PRO A 128 -7.94 -1.60 28.48
N PRO A 129 -6.95 -1.50 29.38
CA PRO A 129 -6.82 -2.43 30.49
C PRO A 129 -8.11 -2.45 31.33
N LYS A 130 -8.53 -3.65 31.76
CA LYS A 130 -9.82 -3.94 32.43
C LYS A 130 -10.02 -3.26 33.80
N ASN A 131 -9.20 -2.29 34.19
CA ASN A 131 -9.21 -1.69 35.54
C ASN A 131 -9.73 -0.25 35.59
N PHE A 132 -10.75 0.08 34.80
CA PHE A 132 -11.54 1.29 35.03
C PHE A 132 -13.01 0.90 35.21
N ILE A 133 -13.35 0.52 36.44
CA ILE A 133 -14.71 0.63 36.96
C ILE A 133 -14.63 1.76 37.99
N LEU A 134 -15.28 2.88 37.66
CA LEU A 134 -15.63 3.94 38.63
C LEU A 134 -16.90 3.50 39.37
#